data_AF-A0A432R613-F1
#
_entry.id   AF-A0A432R613-F1
#
_cell.length_a   1.000
_cell.length_b   1.000
_cell.length_c   1.000
_cell.angle_alpha   90.00
_cell.angle_beta   90.00
_cell.angle_gamma   90.00
#
_symmetry.space_group_name_H-M   'P 1'
#
loop_
_entity.id
_entity.type
_entity.pdbx_description
1 polymer ?
#
loop_
_entity_poly.entity_id
_entity_poly.type
_entity_poly.pdbx_seq_one_letter_code
_entity_poly.pdbx_strand_id
1 'polypeptide(L)'
;MQDLAIEVVKFLKTEEEKFQSLEELFKENNFYEEKLKIVRFTNDLINKNKLSKWQIRELVAEVFEKAGINLETDSIKKVLFLVLTDAINERIPSPSPLYFPYHNHKIPKRHAIITDFNLYQFLKERVNELNSEKKHLILFSIWTEGSLIKEGVSYYLSILDYFLFLLLDRALYEEIIPLDEILKEKDKTLIVDEKNLAFLINILFSGLYQHYTGKKETLGILSKDRTKYLMKAKKFVKEVLSDEKEEEYLINLAIEDELLSENRKEYLKQEDIQRQIFQEAKQREVSETDKIDAVCWLIGLENLVPEVFFENFSLEDFDNFIPQLEEDIAIDKEKLYEGLEIFLRKLFNNPALYNGQTLNNIESLIDEKISTLKSDFIFWKGDFDNFLKQNLEENINNDLKKLYSKYKLGQIDRDEFKNWLILFEAKEDIDRNLLKFVKNG
;
A
#
# COMPACT_ATOMS: atom_id res chain seq x y z
N MET A 1 7.03 30.17 -2.03
CA MET A 1 7.89 28.97 -1.92
C MET A 1 8.94 28.95 -3.01
N GLN A 2 8.55 29.07 -4.28
CA GLN A 2 9.46 29.12 -5.43
C GLN A 2 10.69 30.03 -5.29
N ASP A 3 10.55 31.27 -4.79
CA ASP A 3 11.70 32.18 -4.62
C ASP A 3 12.72 31.68 -3.59
N LEU A 4 12.26 31.06 -2.50
CA LEU A 4 13.12 30.45 -1.49
C LEU A 4 13.83 29.21 -2.05
N ALA A 5 13.11 28.38 -2.82
CA ALA A 5 13.71 27.23 -3.47
C ALA A 5 14.84 27.65 -4.44
N ILE A 6 14.64 28.73 -5.21
CA ILE A 6 15.67 29.30 -6.08
C ILE A 6 16.88 29.79 -5.27
N GLU A 7 16.67 30.42 -4.12
CA GLU A 7 17.76 30.86 -3.23
C GLU A 7 18.58 29.66 -2.74
N VAL A 8 17.93 28.60 -2.25
CA VAL A 8 18.60 27.38 -1.78
C VAL A 8 19.37 26.70 -2.91
N VAL A 9 18.78 26.58 -4.11
CA VAL A 9 19.43 25.98 -5.27
C VAL A 9 20.67 26.78 -5.69
N LYS A 10 20.59 28.12 -5.67
CA LYS A 10 21.75 28.99 -5.94
C LYS A 10 22.85 28.79 -4.91
N PHE A 11 22.49 28.67 -3.63
CA PHE A 11 23.43 28.38 -2.56
C PHE A 11 24.13 27.03 -2.80
N LEU A 12 23.37 25.95 -2.99
CA LEU A 12 23.92 24.61 -3.25
C LEU A 12 24.86 24.58 -4.46
N LYS A 13 24.49 25.27 -5.55
CA LYS A 13 25.35 25.38 -6.74
C LYS A 13 26.66 26.14 -6.46
N THR A 14 26.59 27.20 -5.67
CA THR A 14 27.78 27.99 -5.29
C THR A 14 28.73 27.16 -4.43
N GLU A 15 28.21 26.33 -3.53
CA GLU A 15 29.01 25.43 -2.72
C GLU A 15 29.55 24.25 -3.55
N GLU A 16 28.78 23.72 -4.51
CA GLU A 16 29.22 22.67 -5.44
C GLU A 16 30.44 23.10 -6.26
N GLU A 17 30.44 24.32 -6.82
CA GLU A 17 31.52 24.86 -7.67
C GLU A 17 32.89 24.98 -6.96
N LYS A 18 32.94 24.84 -5.63
CA LYS A 18 34.18 24.92 -4.84
C LYS A 18 34.99 23.64 -4.86
N PHE A 19 34.39 22.51 -5.23
CA PHE A 19 35.01 21.19 -5.18
C PHE A 19 35.10 20.58 -6.57
N GLN A 20 36.27 20.05 -6.93
CA GLN A 20 36.47 19.38 -8.22
C GLN A 20 36.00 17.92 -8.21
N SER A 21 35.90 17.30 -7.02
CA SER A 21 35.53 15.90 -6.84
C SER A 21 34.90 15.63 -5.47
N LEU A 22 34.21 14.48 -5.35
CA LEU A 22 33.73 13.99 -4.06
C LEU A 22 34.86 13.70 -3.08
N GLU A 23 36.00 13.17 -3.57
CA GLU A 23 37.18 12.89 -2.75
C GLU A 23 37.75 14.16 -2.10
N GLU A 24 37.70 15.28 -2.82
CA GLU A 24 38.08 16.58 -2.28
C GLU A 24 37.10 17.10 -1.23
N LEU A 25 35.80 16.94 -1.47
CA LEU A 25 34.76 17.29 -0.51
C LEU A 25 34.92 16.49 0.79
N PHE A 26 35.16 15.17 0.69
CA PHE A 26 35.25 14.27 1.85
C PHE A 26 36.59 14.34 2.61
N LYS A 27 37.52 15.23 2.23
CA LYS A 27 38.65 15.55 3.12
C LYS A 27 38.10 16.15 4.41
N GLU A 28 38.53 15.62 5.55
CA GLU A 28 37.90 15.83 6.86
C GLU A 28 37.61 17.31 7.19
N ASN A 29 38.58 18.20 6.95
CA ASN A 29 38.40 19.65 7.17
C ASN A 29 37.38 20.27 6.20
N ASN A 30 37.39 19.88 4.93
CA ASN A 30 36.50 20.42 3.91
C ASN A 30 35.04 20.04 4.20
N PHE A 31 34.78 18.75 4.45
CA PHE A 31 33.43 18.26 4.70
C PHE A 31 32.84 18.88 5.97
N TYR A 32 33.63 18.97 7.04
CA TYR A 32 33.19 19.56 8.30
C TYR A 32 32.84 21.05 8.15
N GLU A 33 33.71 21.83 7.50
CA GLU A 33 33.45 23.25 7.23
C GLU A 33 32.20 23.44 6.37
N GLU A 34 32.01 22.58 5.37
CA GLU A 34 30.85 22.65 4.48
C GLU A 34 29.56 22.30 5.20
N LYS A 35 29.56 21.24 6.03
CA LYS A 35 28.45 20.92 6.92
C LYS A 35 28.08 22.12 7.80
N LEU A 36 29.06 22.78 8.42
CA LEU A 36 28.79 23.95 9.26
C LEU A 36 28.15 25.12 8.49
N LYS A 37 28.59 25.38 7.26
CA LYS A 37 28.01 26.44 6.42
C LYS A 37 26.56 26.13 6.06
N ILE A 38 26.30 24.91 5.60
CA ILE A 38 24.95 24.45 5.24
C ILE A 38 24.03 24.54 6.46
N VAL A 39 24.47 24.08 7.62
CA VAL A 39 23.69 24.18 8.87
C VAL A 39 23.35 25.62 9.21
N ARG A 40 24.31 26.55 9.12
CA ARG A 40 24.07 27.98 9.37
C ARG A 40 23.07 28.57 8.37
N PHE A 41 23.27 28.30 7.09
CA PHE A 41 22.37 28.74 6.02
C PHE A 41 20.94 28.25 6.25
N THR A 42 20.76 26.95 6.50
CA THR A 42 19.47 26.33 6.79
C THR A 42 18.79 26.98 8.00
N ASN A 43 19.55 27.23 9.08
CA ASN A 43 19.04 27.88 10.27
C ASN A 43 18.58 29.31 10.00
N ASP A 44 19.38 30.10 9.29
CA ASP A 44 19.04 31.48 8.97
C ASP A 44 17.80 31.53 8.06
N LEU A 45 17.74 30.65 7.06
CA LEU A 45 16.61 30.52 6.14
C LEU A 45 15.30 30.23 6.89
N ILE A 46 15.29 29.21 7.76
CA ILE A 46 14.10 28.80 8.50
C ILE A 46 13.67 29.90 9.49
N ASN A 47 14.61 30.43 10.28
CA ASN A 47 14.28 31.38 11.35
C ASN A 47 13.84 32.74 10.80
N LYS A 48 14.53 33.25 9.78
CA LYS A 48 14.21 34.54 9.15
C LYS A 48 12.84 34.53 8.50
N ASN A 49 12.48 33.42 7.84
CA ASN A 49 11.21 33.28 7.13
C ASN A 49 10.08 32.67 7.98
N LYS A 50 10.38 32.21 9.21
CA LYS A 50 9.42 31.57 10.14
C LYS A 50 8.61 30.45 9.49
N LEU A 51 9.29 29.57 8.75
CA LEU A 51 8.63 28.51 7.99
C LEU A 51 7.99 27.47 8.92
N SER A 52 6.78 27.06 8.61
CA SER A 52 6.13 25.90 9.25
C SER A 52 6.69 24.58 8.72
N LYS A 53 6.47 23.47 9.45
CA LYS A 53 6.91 22.13 9.01
C LYS A 53 6.43 21.76 7.60
N TRP A 54 5.21 22.17 7.23
CA TRP A 54 4.62 21.90 5.93
C TRP A 54 5.31 22.70 4.81
N GLN A 55 5.58 23.97 5.06
CA GLN A 55 6.34 24.81 4.13
C GLN A 55 7.79 24.32 3.98
N ILE A 56 8.39 23.76 5.03
CA ILE A 56 9.73 23.17 4.94
C ILE A 56 9.71 21.92 4.08
N ARG A 57 8.72 21.05 4.23
CA ARG A 57 8.54 19.86 3.37
C ARG A 57 8.35 20.25 1.90
N GLU A 58 7.48 21.22 1.63
CA GLU A 58 7.26 21.77 0.28
C GLU A 58 8.55 22.38 -0.30
N LEU A 59 9.29 23.15 0.51
CA LEU A 59 10.58 23.72 0.13
C LEU A 59 11.58 22.63 -0.27
N VAL A 60 11.72 21.59 0.54
CA VAL A 60 12.67 20.50 0.27
C VAL A 60 12.32 19.78 -1.03
N ALA A 61 11.04 19.51 -1.28
CA ALA A 61 10.58 18.92 -2.54
C ALA A 61 10.84 19.84 -3.75
N GLU A 62 10.52 21.14 -3.65
CA GLU A 62 10.81 22.13 -4.71
C GLU A 62 12.31 22.28 -4.98
N VAL A 63 13.15 22.24 -3.93
CA VAL A 63 14.61 22.30 -4.05
C VAL A 63 15.14 21.07 -4.75
N PHE A 64 14.67 19.87 -4.37
CA PHE A 64 15.07 18.61 -5.00
C PHE A 64 14.83 18.64 -6.51
N GLU A 65 13.62 19.02 -6.92
CA GLU A 65 13.22 19.11 -8.32
C GLU A 65 14.04 20.16 -9.08
N LYS A 66 14.12 21.39 -8.56
CA LYS A 66 14.83 22.50 -9.23
C LYS A 66 16.35 22.31 -9.27
N ALA A 67 16.94 21.65 -8.28
CA ALA A 67 18.36 21.36 -8.27
C ALA A 67 18.74 20.28 -9.30
N GLY A 68 17.76 19.51 -9.78
CA GLY A 68 17.96 18.39 -10.70
C GLY A 68 18.78 17.29 -10.04
N ILE A 69 18.49 16.95 -8.78
CA ILE A 69 19.21 15.90 -8.05
C ILE A 69 18.84 14.54 -8.67
N ASN A 70 19.85 13.81 -9.13
CA ASN A 70 19.70 12.41 -9.50
C ASN A 70 20.19 11.53 -8.33
N LEU A 71 19.29 10.69 -7.80
CA LEU A 71 19.57 9.82 -6.65
C LEU A 71 20.52 8.66 -7.01
N GLU A 72 20.52 8.23 -8.27
CA GLU A 72 21.33 7.11 -8.77
C GLU A 72 22.81 7.47 -8.95
N THR A 73 23.13 8.76 -9.02
CA THR A 73 24.49 9.24 -9.24
C THR A 73 25.05 9.89 -7.99
N ASP A 74 26.22 9.44 -7.56
CA ASP A 74 26.97 10.13 -6.52
C ASP A 74 27.58 11.41 -7.08
N SER A 75 27.16 12.54 -6.52
CA SER A 75 27.57 13.87 -6.94
C SER A 75 27.73 14.77 -5.72
N ILE A 76 28.60 15.78 -5.83
CA ILE A 76 28.78 16.80 -4.77
C ILE A 76 27.42 17.43 -4.45
N LYS A 77 26.64 17.79 -5.47
CA LYS A 77 25.30 18.37 -5.30
C LYS A 77 24.36 17.48 -4.48
N LYS A 78 24.32 16.17 -4.77
CA LYS A 78 23.53 15.20 -3.99
C LYS A 78 23.98 15.20 -2.53
N VAL A 79 25.27 15.15 -2.26
CA VAL A 79 25.82 15.17 -0.89
C VAL A 79 25.45 16.47 -0.16
N LEU A 80 25.64 17.64 -0.79
CA LEU A 80 25.29 18.93 -0.18
C LEU A 80 23.78 19.03 0.11
N PHE A 81 22.93 18.53 -0.80
CA PHE A 81 21.49 18.45 -0.58
C PHE A 81 21.13 17.51 0.59
N LEU A 82 21.78 16.35 0.70
CA LEU A 82 21.56 15.45 1.83
C LEU A 82 21.96 16.11 3.15
N VAL A 83 23.10 16.81 3.21
CA VAL A 83 23.52 17.57 4.39
C VAL A 83 22.52 18.68 4.74
N LEU A 84 21.95 19.37 3.74
CA LEU A 84 20.88 20.35 3.95
C LEU A 84 19.67 19.70 4.63
N THR A 85 19.25 18.54 4.14
CA THR A 85 18.11 17.82 4.72
C THR A 85 18.40 17.24 6.11
N ASP A 86 19.65 16.86 6.41
CA ASP A 86 20.06 16.48 7.77
C ASP A 86 19.98 17.68 8.72
N ALA A 87 20.47 18.84 8.30
CA ALA A 87 20.38 20.07 9.09
C ALA A 87 18.92 20.45 9.41
N ILE A 88 17.98 20.18 8.49
CA ILE A 88 16.54 20.36 8.72
C ILE A 88 16.02 19.40 9.78
N ASN A 89 16.35 18.10 9.67
CA ASN A 89 15.86 17.06 10.57
C ASN A 89 16.45 17.15 11.99
N GLU A 90 17.73 17.51 12.13
CA GLU A 90 18.36 17.70 13.44
C GLU A 90 17.76 18.89 14.20
N ARG A 91 17.36 19.96 13.49
CA ARG A 91 16.91 21.21 14.13
C ARG A 91 15.43 21.21 14.46
N ILE A 92 14.63 20.65 13.57
CA ILE A 92 13.18 20.61 13.68
C ILE A 92 12.86 19.13 13.80
N PRO A 93 12.30 18.69 14.92
CA PRO A 93 12.04 17.25 15.10
C PRO A 93 10.80 16.73 14.34
N SER A 94 10.01 17.64 13.73
CA SER A 94 8.76 17.33 13.01
C SER A 94 8.73 17.36 11.47
N PRO A 95 9.76 17.74 10.69
CA PRO A 95 9.71 17.71 9.24
C PRO A 95 9.99 16.29 8.71
N SER A 96 10.64 15.41 9.50
CA SER A 96 10.90 14.02 9.13
C SER A 96 9.62 13.17 9.20
N PRO A 97 9.37 12.28 8.22
CA PRO A 97 10.19 12.04 7.03
C PRO A 97 10.06 13.18 6.01
N LEU A 98 11.22 13.65 5.53
CA LEU A 98 11.30 14.48 4.33
C LEU A 98 11.10 13.59 3.11
N TYR A 99 10.53 14.10 2.03
CA TYR A 99 10.27 13.31 0.82
C TYR A 99 10.76 14.04 -0.41
N PHE A 100 11.06 13.27 -1.45
CA PHE A 100 11.57 13.75 -2.71
C PHE A 100 10.71 13.20 -3.87
N PRO A 101 10.19 14.06 -4.76
CA PRO A 101 9.54 13.60 -5.97
C PRO A 101 10.60 13.08 -6.96
N TYR A 102 10.63 11.77 -7.22
CA TYR A 102 11.60 11.13 -8.12
C TYR A 102 10.89 10.12 -9.03
N HIS A 103 11.03 10.28 -10.35
CA HIS A 103 10.34 9.46 -11.36
C HIS A 103 8.83 9.25 -11.11
N ASN A 104 8.10 10.33 -10.81
CA ASN A 104 6.67 10.33 -10.47
C ASN A 104 6.31 9.65 -9.13
N HIS A 105 7.30 9.25 -8.32
CA HIS A 105 7.10 8.65 -7.01
C HIS A 105 7.56 9.58 -5.89
N LYS A 106 7.01 9.41 -4.68
CA LYS A 106 7.48 10.12 -3.48
C LYS A 106 8.37 9.19 -2.67
N ILE A 107 9.65 9.51 -2.58
CA ILE A 107 10.62 8.71 -1.84
C ILE A 107 10.95 9.41 -0.51
N PRO A 108 10.72 8.77 0.65
CA PRO A 108 11.13 9.35 1.93
C PRO A 108 12.64 9.29 2.10
N LYS A 109 13.21 10.36 2.65
CA LYS A 109 14.56 10.36 3.18
C LYS A 109 14.61 9.48 4.42
N ARG A 110 15.41 8.42 4.37
CA ARG A 110 15.72 7.58 5.53
C ARG A 110 16.90 8.13 6.31
N HIS A 111 16.92 7.85 7.61
CA HIS A 111 18.00 8.10 8.53
C HIS A 111 19.22 7.27 8.13
N ALA A 112 20.40 7.92 8.15
CA ALA A 112 21.65 7.34 7.68
C ALA A 112 21.97 5.97 8.31
N ILE A 113 21.69 5.79 9.62
CA ILE A 113 21.84 4.50 10.32
C ILE A 113 21.15 3.34 9.58
N ILE A 114 19.93 3.52 9.06
CA ILE A 114 19.20 2.43 8.39
C ILE A 114 19.87 2.10 7.06
N THR A 115 20.27 3.12 6.29
CA THR A 115 20.86 2.96 4.96
C THR A 115 22.31 2.49 5.00
N ASP A 116 23.15 3.13 5.82
CA ASP A 116 24.60 2.94 5.85
C ASP A 116 24.99 1.57 6.41
N PHE A 117 24.16 1.02 7.31
CA PHE A 117 24.34 -0.32 7.88
C PHE A 117 23.47 -1.38 7.22
N ASN A 118 22.75 -1.03 6.14
CA ASN A 118 21.87 -1.92 5.38
C ASN A 118 20.89 -2.73 6.28
N LEU A 119 20.21 -2.03 7.19
CA LEU A 119 19.42 -2.67 8.26
C LEU A 119 18.02 -3.09 7.81
N TYR A 120 17.62 -2.78 6.57
CA TYR A 120 16.24 -2.96 6.12
C TYR A 120 15.73 -4.40 6.30
N GLN A 121 16.54 -5.40 5.94
CA GLN A 121 16.17 -6.81 6.10
C GLN A 121 15.97 -7.18 7.58
N PHE A 122 16.88 -6.76 8.45
CA PHE A 122 16.76 -6.95 9.89
C PHE A 122 15.48 -6.30 10.43
N LEU A 123 15.20 -5.06 10.04
CA LEU A 123 14.00 -4.33 10.48
C LEU A 123 12.72 -5.06 10.07
N LYS A 124 12.66 -5.56 8.83
CA LYS A 124 11.53 -6.32 8.31
C LYS A 124 11.28 -7.61 9.08
N GLU A 125 12.34 -8.36 9.38
CA GLU A 125 12.24 -9.56 10.22
C GLU A 125 11.69 -9.22 11.61
N ARG A 126 12.20 -8.15 12.24
CA ARG A 126 11.71 -7.72 13.57
C ARG A 126 10.26 -7.26 13.55
N VAL A 127 9.84 -6.57 12.51
CA VAL A 127 8.45 -6.15 12.37
C VAL A 127 7.53 -7.35 12.14
N ASN A 128 7.96 -8.36 11.38
CA ASN A 128 7.21 -9.60 11.18
C ASN A 128 7.05 -10.42 12.47
N GLU A 129 8.00 -10.35 13.40
CA GLU A 129 7.96 -11.01 14.71
C GLU A 129 7.04 -10.30 15.74
N LEU A 130 6.54 -9.09 15.44
CA LEU A 130 5.62 -8.38 16.33
C LEU A 130 4.31 -9.17 16.50
N ASN A 131 3.63 -8.92 17.62
CA ASN A 131 2.40 -9.63 17.96
C ASN A 131 1.32 -9.42 16.88
N SER A 132 0.95 -10.50 16.19
CA SER A 132 0.02 -10.48 15.07
C SER A 132 -1.37 -10.00 15.46
N GLU A 133 -1.92 -10.47 16.58
CA GLU A 133 -3.24 -10.05 17.08
C GLU A 133 -3.31 -8.52 17.26
N LYS A 134 -2.28 -7.92 17.85
CA LYS A 134 -2.21 -6.47 18.03
C LYS A 134 -2.06 -5.71 16.72
N LYS A 135 -1.33 -6.25 15.74
CA LYS A 135 -1.27 -5.65 14.39
C LYS A 135 -2.67 -5.57 13.78
N HIS A 136 -3.44 -6.65 13.87
CA HIS A 136 -4.82 -6.68 13.37
C HIS A 136 -5.70 -5.66 14.13
N LEU A 137 -5.62 -5.62 15.46
CA LEU A 137 -6.38 -4.63 16.24
C LEU A 137 -6.05 -3.18 15.85
N ILE A 138 -4.78 -2.86 15.56
CA ILE A 138 -4.40 -1.54 15.03
C ILE A 138 -5.02 -1.32 13.66
N LEU A 139 -4.89 -2.29 12.76
CA LEU A 139 -5.40 -2.22 11.39
C LEU A 139 -6.92 -1.96 11.35
N PHE A 140 -7.71 -2.67 12.16
CA PHE A 140 -9.16 -2.42 12.30
C PHE A 140 -9.51 -1.11 13.00
N SER A 141 -8.53 -0.44 13.62
CA SER A 141 -8.71 0.90 14.19
C SER A 141 -8.37 2.02 13.20
N ILE A 142 -7.54 1.74 12.19
CA ILE A 142 -7.12 2.71 11.17
C ILE A 142 -8.04 2.66 9.95
N TRP A 143 -8.38 1.45 9.48
CA TRP A 143 -9.14 1.24 8.26
C TRP A 143 -10.49 0.58 8.54
N THR A 144 -11.48 0.87 7.69
CA THR A 144 -12.83 0.31 7.80
C THR A 144 -12.87 -1.16 7.40
N GLU A 145 -13.78 -1.93 8.00
CA GLU A 145 -14.04 -3.32 7.65
C GLU A 145 -14.29 -3.48 6.13
N GLY A 146 -15.13 -2.62 5.55
CA GLY A 146 -15.37 -2.59 4.09
C GLY A 146 -14.10 -2.41 3.25
N SER A 147 -13.20 -1.50 3.65
CA SER A 147 -11.92 -1.30 2.96
C SER A 147 -10.98 -2.50 3.10
N LEU A 148 -10.96 -3.12 4.29
CA LEU A 148 -10.12 -4.28 4.60
C LEU A 148 -10.55 -5.53 3.84
N ILE A 149 -11.85 -5.85 3.78
CA ILE A 149 -12.35 -7.01 3.02
C ILE A 149 -12.23 -6.81 1.50
N LYS A 150 -12.31 -5.56 1.03
CA LYS A 150 -12.14 -5.23 -0.38
C LYS A 150 -10.71 -5.52 -0.85
N GLU A 151 -9.71 -4.98 -0.14
CA GLU A 151 -8.30 -4.96 -0.60
C GLU A 151 -7.42 -6.02 0.07
N GLY A 152 -7.88 -6.61 1.17
CA GLY A 152 -7.19 -7.67 1.91
C GLY A 152 -6.37 -7.16 3.08
N VAL A 153 -6.51 -7.83 4.23
CA VAL A 153 -5.74 -7.57 5.45
C VAL A 153 -4.24 -7.71 5.20
N SER A 154 -3.82 -8.64 4.34
CA SER A 154 -2.38 -8.79 4.03
C SER A 154 -1.77 -7.53 3.42
N TYR A 155 -2.52 -6.77 2.63
CA TYR A 155 -2.06 -5.50 2.06
C TYR A 155 -1.91 -4.43 3.15
N TYR A 156 -2.93 -4.24 3.98
CA TYR A 156 -2.88 -3.24 5.05
C TYR A 156 -1.90 -3.57 6.17
N LEU A 157 -1.63 -4.86 6.43
CA LEU A 157 -0.54 -5.26 7.32
C LEU A 157 0.81 -4.82 6.77
N SER A 158 1.03 -4.95 5.46
CA SER A 158 2.26 -4.44 4.83
C SER A 158 2.36 -2.92 4.96
N ILE A 159 1.28 -2.17 4.70
CA ILE A 159 1.24 -0.71 4.93
C ILE A 159 1.60 -0.36 6.38
N LEU A 160 1.04 -1.08 7.37
CA LEU A 160 1.35 -0.87 8.79
C LEU A 160 2.85 -1.08 9.08
N ASP A 161 3.50 -2.04 8.42
CA ASP A 161 4.92 -2.29 8.56
C ASP A 161 5.76 -1.10 8.05
N TYR A 162 5.41 -0.55 6.87
CA TYR A 162 6.06 0.66 6.35
C TYR A 162 5.77 1.90 7.20
N PHE A 163 4.56 2.03 7.73
CA PHE A 163 4.22 3.11 8.66
C PHE A 163 5.07 3.04 9.93
N LEU A 164 5.32 1.84 10.46
CA LEU A 164 6.22 1.63 11.58
C LEU A 164 7.67 1.97 11.23
N PHE A 165 8.13 1.70 10.01
CA PHE A 165 9.46 2.14 9.55
C PHE A 165 9.59 3.66 9.46
N LEU A 166 8.54 4.37 9.02
CA LEU A 166 8.53 5.84 9.00
C LEU A 166 8.61 6.42 10.43
N LEU A 167 7.88 5.82 11.38
CA LEU A 167 7.97 6.20 12.79
C LEU A 167 9.32 5.89 13.41
N LEU A 168 9.92 4.74 13.06
CA LEU A 168 11.26 4.36 13.49
C LEU A 168 12.29 5.38 13.01
N ASP A 169 12.21 5.76 11.74
CA ASP A 169 13.14 6.71 11.13
C ASP A 169 13.16 8.04 11.89
N ARG A 170 11.96 8.56 12.17
CA ARG A 170 11.80 9.78 12.96
C ARG A 170 12.22 9.60 14.42
N ALA A 171 11.97 8.43 15.01
CA ALA A 171 12.39 8.14 16.37
C ALA A 171 13.92 8.07 16.54
N LEU A 172 14.66 7.71 15.50
CA LEU A 172 16.12 7.76 15.47
C LEU A 172 16.63 9.21 15.47
N TYR A 173 16.03 10.08 14.65
CA TYR A 173 16.34 11.52 14.65
C TYR A 173 16.03 12.21 16.00
N GLU A 174 14.95 11.80 16.66
CA GLU A 174 14.53 12.31 17.99
C GLU A 174 15.31 11.69 19.16
N GLU A 175 16.23 10.79 18.84
CA GLU A 175 17.03 10.01 19.78
C GLU A 175 16.17 9.41 20.91
N ILE A 176 15.03 8.78 20.55
CA ILE A 176 14.14 8.15 21.53
C ILE A 176 14.94 7.21 22.44
N ILE A 177 15.86 6.47 21.82
CA ILE A 177 17.03 5.89 22.46
C ILE A 177 18.25 6.70 21.99
N PRO A 178 19.14 7.14 22.89
CA PRO A 178 20.37 7.85 22.53
C PRO A 178 21.19 7.14 21.45
N LEU A 179 21.79 7.90 20.53
CA LEU A 179 22.52 7.30 19.42
C LEU A 179 23.77 6.54 19.86
N ASP A 180 24.42 6.92 20.95
CA ASP A 180 25.55 6.21 21.55
C ASP A 180 25.18 4.84 22.16
N GLU A 181 23.89 4.63 22.44
CA GLU A 181 23.36 3.31 22.81
C GLU A 181 23.08 2.45 21.56
N ILE A 182 22.74 3.06 20.43
CA ILE A 182 22.44 2.36 19.17
C ILE A 182 23.72 2.09 18.37
N LEU A 183 24.66 3.04 18.31
CA LEU A 183 25.92 2.93 17.60
C LEU A 183 27.05 2.73 18.60
N LYS A 184 27.69 1.57 18.54
CA LYS A 184 28.80 1.21 19.43
C LYS A 184 30.09 1.17 18.64
N GLU A 185 31.15 1.72 19.20
CA GLU A 185 32.49 1.51 18.66
C GLU A 185 33.02 0.15 19.16
N LYS A 186 33.39 -0.71 18.23
CA LYS A 186 34.07 -1.98 18.49
C LYS A 186 35.22 -2.13 17.52
N ASP A 187 36.44 -2.35 18.04
CA ASP A 187 37.64 -2.54 17.23
C ASP A 187 37.87 -1.41 16.19
N LYS A 188 37.60 -0.14 16.58
CA LYS A 188 37.64 1.06 15.71
C LYS A 188 36.65 1.06 14.55
N THR A 189 35.64 0.19 14.61
CA THR A 189 34.52 0.18 13.67
C THR A 189 33.23 0.50 14.40
N LEU A 190 32.39 1.34 13.80
CA LEU A 190 31.03 1.53 14.30
C LEU A 190 30.20 0.30 13.95
N ILE A 191 29.45 -0.20 14.93
CA ILE A 191 28.49 -1.28 14.78
C ILE A 191 27.15 -0.87 15.37
N VAL A 192 26.07 -1.43 14.84
CA VAL A 192 24.72 -1.17 15.34
C VAL A 192 24.37 -2.19 16.42
N ASP A 193 23.89 -1.72 17.57
CA ASP A 193 23.27 -2.55 18.60
C ASP A 193 21.84 -2.91 18.17
N GLU A 194 21.74 -4.01 17.44
CA GLU A 194 20.47 -4.59 17.01
C GLU A 194 19.48 -4.83 18.15
N LYS A 195 19.94 -5.06 19.40
CA LYS A 195 19.02 -5.25 20.53
C LYS A 195 18.33 -3.94 20.90
N ASN A 196 19.07 -2.83 20.86
CA ASN A 196 18.49 -1.51 21.10
C ASN A 196 17.56 -1.09 19.97
N LEU A 197 17.90 -1.41 18.71
CA LEU A 197 17.04 -1.15 17.58
C LEU A 197 15.75 -2.00 17.60
N ALA A 198 15.85 -3.30 17.88
CA ALA A 198 14.69 -4.17 18.06
C ALA A 198 13.80 -3.70 19.23
N PHE A 199 14.41 -3.26 20.33
CA PHE A 199 13.65 -2.67 21.42
C PHE A 199 12.95 -1.37 21.01
N LEU A 200 13.58 -0.51 20.21
CA LEU A 200 12.96 0.70 19.68
C LEU A 200 11.70 0.39 18.84
N ILE A 201 11.78 -0.61 17.97
CA ILE A 201 10.61 -1.09 17.19
C ILE A 201 9.49 -1.54 18.13
N ASN A 202 9.81 -2.37 19.13
CA ASN A 202 8.82 -2.88 20.08
C ASN A 202 8.11 -1.76 20.86
N ILE A 203 8.86 -0.75 21.33
CA ILE A 203 8.26 0.36 22.09
C ILE A 203 7.45 1.32 21.19
N LEU A 204 7.83 1.47 19.92
CA LEU A 204 7.06 2.25 18.94
C LEU A 204 5.76 1.54 18.57
N PHE A 205 5.81 0.24 18.28
CA PHE A 205 4.63 -0.59 18.09
C PHE A 205 3.70 -0.52 19.31
N SER A 206 4.28 -0.49 20.51
CA SER A 206 3.51 -0.31 21.73
C SER A 206 2.84 1.05 21.88
N GLY A 207 3.51 2.09 21.39
CA GLY A 207 2.92 3.42 21.24
C GLY A 207 1.74 3.40 20.27
N LEU A 208 1.89 2.77 19.09
CA LEU A 208 0.85 2.67 18.07
C LEU A 208 -0.38 1.93 18.60
N TYR A 209 -0.18 0.74 19.17
CA TYR A 209 -1.25 -0.06 19.74
C TYR A 209 -2.04 0.73 20.78
N GLN A 210 -1.36 1.40 21.70
CA GLN A 210 -2.02 2.18 22.74
C GLN A 210 -2.72 3.43 22.18
N HIS A 211 -2.17 4.07 21.16
CA HIS A 211 -2.78 5.22 20.51
C HIS A 211 -4.11 4.85 19.86
N TYR A 212 -4.12 3.83 19.00
CA TYR A 212 -5.29 3.45 18.23
C TYR A 212 -6.35 2.70 19.03
N THR A 213 -5.93 1.79 19.92
CA THR A 213 -6.89 0.94 20.66
C THR A 213 -7.28 1.52 22.02
N GLY A 214 -6.56 2.52 22.51
CA GLY A 214 -6.67 3.02 23.90
C GLY A 214 -6.18 2.04 24.98
N LYS A 215 -5.85 0.79 24.62
CA LYS A 215 -5.44 -0.26 25.55
C LYS A 215 -3.96 -0.09 25.90
N LYS A 216 -3.65 -0.09 27.19
CA LYS A 216 -2.25 -0.08 27.65
C LYS A 216 -1.59 -1.40 27.33
N GLU A 217 -0.37 -1.33 26.79
CA GLU A 217 0.49 -2.50 26.63
C GLU A 217 1.66 -2.46 27.62
N THR A 218 1.96 -3.64 28.17
CA THR A 218 3.12 -3.92 29.02
C THR A 218 4.10 -4.80 28.25
N LEU A 219 5.37 -4.38 28.20
CA LEU A 219 6.47 -5.17 27.61
C LEU A 219 7.19 -6.03 28.67
N GLY A 220 6.45 -6.50 29.68
CA GLY A 220 7.00 -7.20 30.84
C GLY A 220 7.76 -6.29 31.81
N ILE A 221 8.64 -6.89 32.62
CA ILE A 221 9.47 -6.18 33.61
C ILE A 221 10.69 -5.58 32.88
N LEU A 222 10.75 -4.25 32.83
CA LEU A 222 11.84 -3.51 32.22
C LEU A 222 12.74 -2.88 33.28
N SER A 223 14.02 -2.66 32.94
CA SER A 223 14.90 -1.82 33.74
C SER A 223 14.39 -0.37 33.79
N LYS A 224 14.89 0.44 34.72
CA LYS A 224 14.54 1.85 34.83
C LYS A 224 14.78 2.62 33.53
N ASP A 225 15.91 2.37 32.86
CA ASP A 225 16.27 3.06 31.62
C ASP A 225 15.40 2.59 30.44
N ARG A 226 15.15 1.28 30.30
CA ARG A 226 14.22 0.75 29.30
C ARG A 226 12.80 1.28 29.50
N THR A 227 12.37 1.45 30.75
CA THR A 227 11.07 2.05 31.08
C THR A 227 11.01 3.52 30.66
N LYS A 228 12.09 4.28 30.88
CA LYS A 228 12.19 5.67 30.43
C LYS A 228 12.04 5.77 28.90
N TYR A 229 12.72 4.90 28.15
CA TYR A 229 12.61 4.87 26.68
C TYR A 229 11.21 4.47 26.22
N LEU A 230 10.58 3.47 26.85
CA LEU A 230 9.19 3.10 26.56
C LEU A 230 8.23 4.29 26.74
N MET A 231 8.36 5.03 27.84
CA MET A 231 7.52 6.21 28.10
C MET A 231 7.80 7.33 27.09
N LYS A 232 9.07 7.54 26.70
CA LYS A 232 9.45 8.52 25.67
C LYS A 232 8.84 8.15 24.32
N ALA A 233 8.93 6.88 23.91
CA ALA A 233 8.35 6.38 22.66
C ALA A 233 6.82 6.50 22.62
N LYS A 234 6.12 6.12 23.70
CA LYS A 234 4.65 6.27 23.76
C LYS A 234 4.21 7.73 23.67
N LYS A 235 4.93 8.62 24.35
CA LYS A 235 4.69 10.06 24.26
C LYS A 235 4.94 10.56 22.84
N PHE A 236 6.06 10.17 22.24
CA PHE A 236 6.43 10.49 20.86
C PHE A 236 5.34 10.05 19.86
N VAL A 237 4.96 8.77 19.85
CA VAL A 237 3.92 8.27 18.94
C VAL A 237 2.62 9.04 19.12
N LYS A 238 2.20 9.27 20.38
CA LYS A 238 1.01 10.08 20.64
C LYS A 238 1.15 11.49 20.06
N GLU A 239 2.26 12.19 20.30
CA GLU A 239 2.46 13.56 19.81
C GLU A 239 2.48 13.64 18.28
N VAL A 240 3.09 12.66 17.61
CA VAL A 240 3.11 12.58 16.15
C VAL A 240 1.71 12.36 15.58
N LEU A 241 0.96 11.41 16.14
CA LEU A 241 -0.34 11.00 15.61
C LEU A 241 -1.52 11.81 16.16
N SER A 242 -1.29 12.75 17.09
CA SER A 242 -2.35 13.67 17.52
C SER A 242 -2.66 14.76 16.49
N ASP A 243 -1.79 14.95 15.49
CA ASP A 243 -2.02 15.84 14.35
C ASP A 243 -2.55 15.01 13.18
N GLU A 244 -3.87 15.06 12.96
CA GLU A 244 -4.57 14.27 11.92
C GLU A 244 -3.92 14.44 10.53
N LYS A 245 -3.43 15.65 10.21
CA LYS A 245 -2.76 15.90 8.92
C LYS A 245 -1.41 15.20 8.83
N GLU A 246 -0.69 15.10 9.95
CA GLU A 246 0.58 14.37 10.02
C GLU A 246 0.35 12.87 9.89
N GLU A 247 -0.65 12.34 10.59
CA GLU A 247 -1.06 10.95 10.52
C GLU A 247 -1.44 10.55 9.09
N GLU A 248 -2.39 11.26 8.48
CA GLU A 248 -2.83 11.00 7.10
C GLU A 248 -1.66 11.06 6.12
N TYR A 249 -0.76 12.03 6.30
CA TYR A 249 0.43 12.17 5.47
C TYR A 249 1.40 10.98 5.62
N LEU A 250 1.63 10.49 6.84
CA LEU A 250 2.50 9.33 7.08
C LEU A 250 1.91 8.04 6.53
N ILE A 251 0.59 7.84 6.65
CA ILE A 251 -0.11 6.69 6.06
C ILE A 251 0.02 6.72 4.53
N ASN A 252 -0.17 7.89 3.91
CA ASN A 252 0.00 8.04 2.46
C ASN A 252 1.42 7.72 2.00
N LEU A 253 2.45 8.13 2.74
CA LEU A 253 3.83 7.74 2.44
C LEU A 253 4.06 6.23 2.61
N ALA A 254 3.46 5.61 3.63
CA ALA A 254 3.56 4.17 3.83
C ALA A 254 2.94 3.38 2.66
N ILE A 255 1.83 3.86 2.10
CA ILE A 255 1.20 3.29 0.89
C ILE A 255 2.15 3.38 -0.31
N GLU A 256 2.77 4.54 -0.54
CA GLU A 256 3.72 4.72 -1.64
C GLU A 256 4.96 3.82 -1.50
N ASP A 257 5.51 3.71 -0.28
CA ASP A 257 6.63 2.82 0.00
C ASP A 257 6.28 1.34 -0.22
N GLU A 258 5.08 0.92 0.21
CA GLU A 258 4.58 -0.43 0.04
C GLU A 258 4.49 -0.80 -1.45
N LEU A 259 3.88 0.09 -2.25
CA LEU A 259 3.70 -0.07 -3.69
C LEU A 259 5.04 -0.19 -4.44
N LEU A 260 6.04 0.59 -4.04
CA LEU A 260 7.37 0.58 -4.67
C LEU A 260 8.21 -0.64 -4.31
N SER A 261 7.92 -1.28 -3.19
CA SER A 261 8.76 -2.34 -2.64
C SER A 261 8.12 -3.71 -2.78
N GLU A 262 7.07 -4.00 -2.01
CA GLU A 262 6.43 -5.32 -2.02
C GLU A 262 5.33 -5.42 -3.08
N ASN A 263 4.63 -4.31 -3.34
CA ASN A 263 3.44 -4.26 -4.17
C ASN A 263 2.50 -5.44 -3.85
N ARG A 264 2.10 -5.54 -2.58
CA ARG A 264 1.40 -6.68 -2.02
C ARG A 264 0.10 -6.97 -2.75
N LYS A 265 -0.59 -5.93 -3.25
CA LYS A 265 -1.79 -6.11 -4.09
C LYS A 265 -1.49 -6.93 -5.33
N GLU A 266 -0.41 -6.60 -6.05
CA GLU A 266 -0.05 -7.34 -7.27
C GLU A 266 0.50 -8.73 -6.95
N TYR A 267 1.27 -8.86 -5.87
CA TYR A 267 1.73 -10.16 -5.38
C TYR A 267 0.55 -11.10 -5.06
N LEU A 268 -0.50 -10.60 -4.39
CA LEU A 268 -1.66 -11.38 -4.01
C LEU A 268 -2.52 -11.82 -5.20
N LYS A 269 -2.46 -11.14 -6.35
CA LYS A 269 -3.17 -11.54 -7.58
C LYS A 269 -2.51 -12.73 -8.29
N GLN A 270 -1.28 -13.08 -7.95
CA GLN A 270 -0.57 -14.18 -8.60
C GLN A 270 -1.26 -15.52 -8.27
N GLU A 271 -1.65 -16.27 -9.30
CA GLU A 271 -2.39 -17.52 -9.14
C GLU A 271 -1.66 -18.54 -8.24
N ASP A 272 -0.35 -18.66 -8.40
CA ASP A 272 0.48 -19.60 -7.65
C ASP A 272 0.43 -19.33 -6.13
N ILE A 273 0.42 -18.05 -5.76
CA ILE A 273 0.32 -17.60 -4.37
C ILE A 273 -1.08 -17.88 -3.83
N GLN A 274 -2.12 -17.55 -4.59
CA GLN A 274 -3.50 -17.85 -4.18
C GLN A 274 -3.68 -19.36 -3.98
N ARG A 275 -3.21 -20.20 -4.93
CA ARG A 275 -3.30 -21.67 -4.83
C ARG A 275 -2.72 -22.19 -3.51
N GLN A 276 -1.59 -21.63 -3.05
CA GLN A 276 -1.00 -21.99 -1.74
C GLN A 276 -1.91 -21.59 -0.58
N ILE A 277 -2.40 -20.35 -0.58
CA ILE A 277 -3.32 -19.84 0.46
C ILE A 277 -4.60 -20.70 0.54
N PHE A 278 -5.20 -21.03 -0.60
CA PHE A 278 -6.39 -21.88 -0.66
C PHE A 278 -6.10 -23.30 -0.15
N GLN A 279 -4.95 -23.89 -0.49
CA GLN A 279 -4.53 -25.20 0.01
C GLN A 279 -4.38 -25.22 1.53
N GLU A 280 -3.80 -24.17 2.12
CA GLU A 280 -3.70 -24.03 3.57
C GLU A 280 -5.07 -23.83 4.23
N ALA A 281 -5.93 -22.99 3.65
CA ALA A 281 -7.30 -22.78 4.15
C ALA A 281 -8.11 -24.09 4.16
N LYS A 282 -7.97 -24.91 3.12
CA LYS A 282 -8.64 -26.22 3.00
C LYS A 282 -8.27 -27.23 4.08
N GLN A 283 -7.06 -27.13 4.64
CA GLN A 283 -6.59 -28.01 5.70
C GLN A 283 -7.21 -27.68 7.07
N ARG A 284 -7.91 -26.55 7.21
CA ARG A 284 -8.56 -26.16 8.45
C ARG A 284 -9.82 -26.98 8.71
N GLU A 285 -9.99 -27.42 9.95
CA GLU A 285 -11.17 -28.17 10.42
C GLU A 285 -12.33 -27.23 10.78
N VAL A 286 -12.80 -26.42 9.82
CA VAL A 286 -13.92 -25.47 9.95
C VAL A 286 -14.87 -25.56 8.74
N SER A 287 -15.99 -24.83 8.74
CA SER A 287 -16.95 -24.86 7.62
C SER A 287 -16.35 -24.30 6.33
N GLU A 288 -16.89 -24.66 5.16
CA GLU A 288 -16.43 -24.09 3.88
C GLU A 288 -16.63 -22.56 3.84
N THR A 289 -17.72 -22.07 4.42
CA THR A 289 -17.99 -20.63 4.56
C THR A 289 -16.92 -19.92 5.38
N ASP A 290 -16.50 -20.49 6.51
CA ASP A 290 -15.41 -19.91 7.33
C ASP A 290 -14.04 -19.97 6.62
N LYS A 291 -13.82 -20.98 5.77
CA LYS A 291 -12.60 -21.05 4.95
C LYS A 291 -12.60 -19.96 3.89
N ILE A 292 -13.73 -19.75 3.21
CA ILE A 292 -13.92 -18.68 2.22
C ILE A 292 -13.72 -17.34 2.90
N ASP A 293 -14.38 -17.09 4.04
CA ASP A 293 -14.26 -15.85 4.80
C ASP A 293 -12.80 -15.53 5.12
N ALA A 294 -12.07 -16.48 5.70
CA ALA A 294 -10.66 -16.30 6.02
C ALA A 294 -9.79 -15.94 4.80
N VAL A 295 -10.07 -16.54 3.63
CA VAL A 295 -9.34 -16.24 2.39
C VAL A 295 -9.72 -14.86 1.85
N CYS A 296 -11.00 -14.51 1.84
CA CYS A 296 -11.50 -13.22 1.41
C CYS A 296 -10.91 -12.08 2.26
N TRP A 297 -10.89 -12.23 3.59
CA TRP A 297 -10.26 -11.25 4.48
C TRP A 297 -8.75 -11.14 4.25
N LEU A 298 -8.05 -12.26 4.00
CA LEU A 298 -6.61 -12.24 3.83
C LEU A 298 -6.19 -11.58 2.50
N ILE A 299 -6.80 -12.01 1.40
CA ILE A 299 -6.43 -11.62 0.02
C ILE A 299 -7.13 -10.33 -0.42
N GLY A 300 -8.38 -10.15 0.00
CA GLY A 300 -9.28 -9.10 -0.48
C GLY A 300 -10.09 -9.55 -1.69
N LEU A 301 -11.39 -9.26 -1.69
CA LEU A 301 -12.31 -9.59 -2.79
C LEU A 301 -11.85 -9.06 -4.15
N GLU A 302 -11.29 -7.84 -4.17
CA GLU A 302 -10.78 -7.21 -5.39
C GLU A 302 -9.59 -7.97 -5.98
N ASN A 303 -8.80 -8.66 -5.16
CA ASN A 303 -7.59 -9.35 -5.59
C ASN A 303 -7.82 -10.81 -5.94
N LEU A 304 -8.94 -11.41 -5.53
CA LEU A 304 -9.27 -12.80 -5.84
C LEU A 304 -9.28 -13.07 -7.35
N VAL A 305 -8.69 -14.21 -7.73
CA VAL A 305 -8.76 -14.77 -9.09
C VAL A 305 -9.87 -15.83 -9.10
N PRO A 306 -10.97 -15.62 -9.83
CA PRO A 306 -12.11 -16.54 -9.82
C PRO A 306 -11.76 -17.99 -10.14
N GLU A 307 -10.86 -18.21 -11.10
CA GLU A 307 -10.39 -19.52 -11.53
C GLU A 307 -9.83 -20.31 -10.34
N VAL A 308 -8.92 -19.69 -9.59
CA VAL A 308 -8.28 -20.33 -8.43
C VAL A 308 -9.27 -20.51 -7.30
N PHE A 309 -10.17 -19.54 -7.09
CA PHE A 309 -11.25 -19.66 -6.11
C PHE A 309 -12.13 -20.88 -6.40
N PHE A 310 -12.59 -21.04 -7.64
CA PHE A 310 -13.53 -22.10 -8.03
C PHE A 310 -12.88 -23.46 -8.34
N GLU A 311 -11.56 -23.53 -8.46
CA GLU A 311 -10.82 -24.79 -8.28
C GLU A 311 -10.96 -25.33 -6.85
N ASN A 312 -11.25 -24.44 -5.89
CA ASN A 312 -11.20 -24.74 -4.47
C ASN A 312 -12.57 -24.83 -3.79
N PHE A 313 -13.49 -23.96 -4.14
CA PHE A 313 -14.83 -23.86 -3.58
C PHE A 313 -15.87 -23.88 -4.69
N SER A 314 -17.13 -24.21 -4.38
CA SER A 314 -18.21 -24.18 -5.36
C SER A 314 -18.87 -22.80 -5.49
N LEU A 315 -19.62 -22.58 -6.57
CA LEU A 315 -20.48 -21.39 -6.71
C LEU A 315 -21.55 -21.30 -5.61
N GLU A 316 -22.06 -22.44 -5.15
CA GLU A 316 -23.05 -22.51 -4.07
C GLU A 316 -22.43 -22.10 -2.73
N ASP A 317 -21.19 -22.51 -2.46
CA ASP A 317 -20.47 -22.07 -1.24
C ASP A 317 -20.27 -20.54 -1.25
N PHE A 318 -19.91 -19.97 -2.40
CA PHE A 318 -19.77 -18.53 -2.55
C PHE A 318 -21.11 -17.78 -2.41
N ASP A 319 -22.19 -18.29 -3.00
CA ASP A 319 -23.54 -17.72 -2.85
C ASP A 319 -23.98 -17.73 -1.38
N ASN A 320 -23.73 -18.82 -0.66
CA ASN A 320 -24.06 -18.96 0.76
C ASN A 320 -23.17 -18.11 1.68
N PHE A 321 -21.97 -17.73 1.24
CA PHE A 321 -21.05 -16.87 1.99
C PHE A 321 -21.48 -15.40 2.01
N ILE A 322 -22.10 -14.90 0.95
CA ILE A 322 -22.44 -13.47 0.81
C ILE A 322 -23.26 -12.92 1.99
N PRO A 323 -24.35 -13.58 2.46
CA PRO A 323 -25.12 -13.07 3.58
C PRO A 323 -24.31 -12.98 4.89
N GLN A 324 -23.45 -13.97 5.16
CA GLN A 324 -22.58 -13.96 6.34
C GLN A 324 -21.62 -12.76 6.28
N LEU A 325 -21.00 -12.54 5.12
CA LEU A 325 -20.10 -11.41 4.93
C LEU A 325 -20.81 -10.06 5.10
N GLU A 326 -22.06 -9.93 4.64
CA GLU A 326 -22.83 -8.71 4.86
C GLU A 326 -23.23 -8.48 6.33
N GLU A 327 -23.39 -9.56 7.11
CA GLU A 327 -23.64 -9.48 8.55
C GLU A 327 -22.37 -9.05 9.32
N ASP A 328 -21.20 -9.56 8.91
CA ASP A 328 -19.91 -9.32 9.57
C ASP A 328 -19.36 -7.90 9.34
N ILE A 329 -19.71 -7.24 8.23
CA ILE A 329 -19.28 -5.88 7.92
C ILE A 329 -20.30 -4.87 8.43
N ALA A 330 -19.99 -4.13 9.49
CA ALA A 330 -20.86 -3.09 10.03
C ALA A 330 -20.60 -1.70 9.41
N ILE A 331 -19.35 -1.41 9.04
CA ILE A 331 -18.91 -0.07 8.63
C ILE A 331 -18.49 -0.06 7.15
N ASP A 332 -19.00 0.92 6.39
CA ASP A 332 -18.56 1.24 5.01
C ASP A 332 -18.85 0.06 4.04
N LYS A 333 -20.09 -0.46 4.12
CA LYS A 333 -20.62 -1.55 3.27
C LYS A 333 -20.52 -1.27 1.77
N GLU A 334 -20.49 -0.02 1.36
CA GLU A 334 -20.26 0.38 -0.03
C GLU A 334 -18.93 -0.17 -0.58
N LYS A 335 -17.86 -0.22 0.22
CA LYS A 335 -16.58 -0.80 -0.22
C LYS A 335 -16.62 -2.31 -0.35
N LEU A 336 -17.38 -2.97 0.53
CA LEU A 336 -17.69 -4.39 0.38
C LEU A 336 -18.37 -4.65 -0.99
N TYR A 337 -19.39 -3.87 -1.32
CA TYR A 337 -20.11 -4.03 -2.59
C TYR A 337 -19.26 -3.69 -3.82
N GLU A 338 -18.41 -2.67 -3.75
CA GLU A 338 -17.39 -2.42 -4.78
C GLU A 338 -16.48 -3.64 -4.98
N GLY A 339 -16.01 -4.27 -3.90
CA GLY A 339 -15.17 -5.48 -3.96
C GLY A 339 -15.90 -6.68 -4.58
N LEU A 340 -17.14 -6.93 -4.15
CA LEU A 340 -17.99 -7.99 -4.72
C LEU A 340 -18.29 -7.73 -6.21
N GLU A 341 -18.54 -6.47 -6.61
CA GLU A 341 -18.76 -6.10 -8.01
C GLU A 341 -17.54 -6.47 -8.85
N ILE A 342 -16.34 -6.10 -8.40
CA ILE A 342 -15.11 -6.39 -9.11
C ILE A 342 -14.92 -7.91 -9.26
N PHE A 343 -15.11 -8.68 -8.19
CA PHE A 343 -14.98 -10.13 -8.23
C PHE A 343 -16.01 -10.77 -9.19
N LEU A 344 -17.29 -10.41 -9.08
CA LEU A 344 -18.36 -10.93 -9.93
C LEU A 344 -18.15 -10.55 -11.41
N ARG A 345 -17.66 -9.34 -11.68
CA ARG A 345 -17.30 -8.93 -13.04
C ARG A 345 -16.21 -9.82 -13.64
N LYS A 346 -15.17 -10.17 -12.86
CA LYS A 346 -14.14 -11.13 -13.30
C LYS A 346 -14.74 -12.52 -13.53
N LEU A 347 -15.63 -12.98 -12.65
CA LEU A 347 -16.33 -14.25 -12.79
C LEU A 347 -17.16 -14.30 -14.09
N PHE A 348 -17.92 -13.25 -14.40
CA PHE A 348 -18.72 -13.17 -15.64
C PHE A 348 -17.86 -13.03 -16.91
N ASN A 349 -16.61 -12.60 -16.79
CA ASN A 349 -15.63 -12.64 -17.88
C ASN A 349 -14.97 -14.02 -18.02
N ASN A 350 -15.29 -14.98 -17.15
CA ASN A 350 -14.93 -16.38 -17.31
C ASN A 350 -16.17 -17.30 -17.45
N PRO A 351 -16.65 -17.47 -18.69
CA PRO A 351 -17.85 -18.28 -18.99
C PRO A 351 -17.77 -19.75 -18.55
N ALA A 352 -16.55 -20.29 -18.37
CA ALA A 352 -16.37 -21.69 -17.99
C ALA A 352 -16.69 -21.93 -16.52
N LEU A 353 -16.61 -20.88 -15.68
CA LEU A 353 -16.81 -20.97 -14.25
C LEU A 353 -18.28 -20.75 -13.88
N TYR A 354 -18.97 -19.80 -14.53
CA TYR A 354 -20.38 -19.54 -14.28
C TYR A 354 -21.28 -20.34 -15.23
N ASN A 355 -21.93 -21.37 -14.70
CA ASN A 355 -22.70 -22.36 -15.48
C ASN A 355 -24.22 -22.05 -15.57
N GLY A 356 -24.63 -20.80 -15.33
CA GLY A 356 -26.04 -20.39 -15.42
C GLY A 356 -26.94 -20.93 -14.30
N GLN A 357 -26.36 -21.41 -13.20
CA GLN A 357 -27.11 -21.76 -12.00
C GLN A 357 -27.80 -20.54 -11.39
N THR A 358 -29.02 -20.74 -10.88
CA THR A 358 -29.71 -19.73 -10.07
C THR A 358 -29.05 -19.65 -8.70
N LEU A 359 -28.45 -18.50 -8.39
CA LEU A 359 -27.76 -18.20 -7.14
C LEU A 359 -28.51 -17.03 -6.49
N ASN A 360 -29.33 -17.33 -5.48
CA ASN A 360 -30.35 -16.40 -5.00
C ASN A 360 -29.73 -15.17 -4.32
N ASN A 361 -28.63 -15.36 -3.60
CA ASN A 361 -27.98 -14.27 -2.88
C ASN A 361 -27.23 -13.36 -3.85
N ILE A 362 -26.56 -13.93 -4.86
CA ILE A 362 -25.95 -13.16 -5.95
C ILE A 362 -27.00 -12.41 -6.77
N GLU A 363 -28.14 -13.03 -7.09
CA GLU A 363 -29.24 -12.36 -7.80
C GLU A 363 -29.77 -11.17 -6.99
N SER A 364 -30.04 -11.37 -5.70
CA SER A 364 -30.47 -10.31 -4.77
C SER A 364 -29.42 -9.20 -4.67
N LEU A 365 -28.15 -9.55 -4.53
CA LEU A 365 -27.03 -8.61 -4.45
C LEU A 365 -26.94 -7.73 -5.70
N ILE A 366 -27.04 -8.34 -6.89
CA ILE A 366 -26.98 -7.62 -8.17
C ILE A 366 -28.19 -6.69 -8.33
N ASP A 367 -29.39 -7.16 -8.00
CA ASP A 367 -30.60 -6.35 -8.13
C ASP A 367 -30.64 -5.18 -7.15
N GLU A 368 -30.15 -5.36 -5.93
CA GLU A 368 -30.28 -4.36 -4.87
C GLU A 368 -29.07 -3.45 -4.71
N LYS A 369 -27.86 -3.95 -4.97
CA LYS A 369 -26.59 -3.26 -4.63
C LYS A 369 -25.70 -3.01 -5.83
N ILE A 370 -25.69 -3.92 -6.83
CA ILE A 370 -24.72 -3.91 -7.94
C ILE A 370 -25.42 -3.98 -9.31
N SER A 371 -26.32 -3.02 -9.55
CA SER A 371 -27.18 -3.01 -10.75
C SER A 371 -26.43 -2.93 -12.08
N THR A 372 -25.17 -2.49 -12.08
CA THR A 372 -24.26 -2.43 -13.23
C THR A 372 -23.99 -3.82 -13.84
N LEU A 373 -24.10 -4.90 -13.06
CA LEU A 373 -23.89 -6.28 -13.52
C LEU A 373 -25.17 -6.99 -13.96
N LYS A 374 -26.34 -6.35 -13.84
CA LYS A 374 -27.63 -6.97 -14.10
C LYS A 374 -27.75 -7.55 -15.51
N SER A 375 -27.27 -6.82 -16.51
CA SER A 375 -27.31 -7.29 -17.90
C SER A 375 -26.46 -8.54 -18.13
N ASP A 376 -25.23 -8.55 -17.59
CA ASP A 376 -24.32 -9.68 -17.67
C ASP A 376 -24.90 -10.91 -16.96
N PHE A 377 -25.47 -10.71 -15.77
CA PHE A 377 -26.10 -11.78 -15.01
C PHE A 377 -27.28 -12.41 -15.77
N ILE A 378 -28.18 -11.60 -16.34
CA ILE A 378 -29.32 -12.08 -17.13
C ILE A 378 -28.85 -12.89 -18.35
N PHE A 379 -27.82 -12.39 -19.05
CA PHE A 379 -27.22 -13.11 -20.19
C PHE A 379 -26.72 -14.49 -19.76
N TRP A 380 -25.98 -14.55 -18.67
CA TRP A 380 -25.36 -15.78 -18.18
C TRP A 380 -26.36 -16.79 -17.58
N LYS A 381 -27.48 -16.32 -17.04
CA LYS A 381 -28.64 -17.16 -16.64
C LYS A 381 -29.36 -17.79 -17.84
N GLY A 382 -29.05 -17.33 -19.06
CA GLY A 382 -29.68 -17.81 -20.29
C GLY A 382 -31.05 -17.20 -20.57
N ASP A 383 -31.43 -16.15 -19.84
CA ASP A 383 -32.69 -15.40 -20.07
C ASP A 383 -32.51 -14.39 -21.20
N PHE A 384 -32.26 -14.94 -22.40
CA PHE A 384 -31.90 -14.17 -23.59
C PHE A 384 -33.01 -13.22 -24.05
N ASP A 385 -34.27 -13.58 -23.84
CA ASP A 385 -35.41 -12.72 -24.17
C ASP A 385 -35.41 -11.44 -23.33
N ASN A 386 -35.12 -11.55 -22.03
CA ASN A 386 -35.03 -10.37 -21.18
C ASN A 386 -33.71 -9.62 -21.38
N PHE A 387 -32.60 -10.31 -21.66
CA PHE A 387 -31.33 -9.68 -22.02
C PHE A 387 -31.48 -8.75 -23.22
N LEU A 388 -32.13 -9.21 -24.30
CA LEU A 388 -32.34 -8.42 -25.52
C LEU A 388 -33.26 -7.20 -25.32
N LYS A 389 -34.03 -7.15 -24.23
CA LYS A 389 -34.89 -6.00 -23.86
C LYS A 389 -34.17 -4.98 -22.98
N GLN A 390 -33.00 -5.31 -22.45
CA GLN A 390 -32.22 -4.38 -21.63
C GLN A 390 -31.68 -3.22 -22.46
N ASN A 391 -31.55 -2.05 -21.83
CA ASN A 391 -30.82 -0.94 -22.41
C ASN A 391 -29.32 -1.14 -22.14
N LEU A 392 -28.63 -1.77 -23.10
CA LEU A 392 -27.23 -2.15 -22.98
C LEU A 392 -26.32 -1.04 -23.53
N GLU A 393 -25.16 -0.85 -22.90
CA GLU A 393 -24.10 -0.02 -23.47
C GLU A 393 -23.67 -0.55 -24.85
N GLU A 394 -23.44 0.36 -25.79
CA GLU A 394 -22.92 0.04 -27.11
C GLU A 394 -21.44 -0.30 -27.02
N ASN A 395 -21.13 -1.59 -26.93
CA ASN A 395 -19.78 -2.10 -27.01
C ASN A 395 -19.75 -3.47 -27.70
N ILE A 396 -18.56 -3.84 -28.19
CA ILE A 396 -18.37 -5.04 -29.02
C ILE A 396 -18.74 -6.34 -28.28
N ASN A 397 -18.56 -6.39 -26.96
CA ASN A 397 -18.88 -7.56 -26.15
C ASN A 397 -20.40 -7.71 -25.98
N ASN A 398 -21.11 -6.61 -25.75
CA ASN A 398 -22.57 -6.59 -25.70
C ASN A 398 -23.20 -6.93 -27.05
N ASP A 399 -22.58 -6.49 -28.15
CA ASP A 399 -23.04 -6.84 -29.50
C ASP A 399 -22.82 -8.34 -29.80
N LEU A 400 -21.71 -8.92 -29.34
CA LEU A 400 -21.47 -10.36 -29.42
C LEU A 400 -22.51 -11.14 -28.59
N LYS A 401 -22.81 -10.67 -27.36
CA LYS A 401 -23.85 -11.26 -26.50
C LYS A 401 -25.22 -11.19 -27.17
N LYS A 402 -25.60 -10.04 -27.75
CA LYS A 402 -26.87 -9.89 -28.51
C LYS A 402 -26.94 -10.85 -29.68
N LEU A 403 -25.85 -11.00 -30.46
CA LEU A 403 -25.79 -11.94 -31.56
C LEU A 403 -26.03 -13.38 -31.09
N TYR A 404 -25.35 -13.79 -30.02
CA TYR A 404 -25.52 -15.11 -29.43
C TYR A 404 -26.94 -15.34 -28.89
N SER A 405 -27.51 -14.36 -28.19
CA SER A 405 -28.88 -14.40 -27.69
C SER A 405 -29.91 -14.57 -28.81
N LYS A 406 -29.78 -13.83 -29.92
CA LYS A 406 -30.65 -13.98 -31.10
C LYS A 406 -30.56 -15.38 -31.70
N TYR A 407 -29.35 -15.94 -31.80
CA TYR A 407 -29.14 -17.30 -32.26
C TYR A 407 -29.78 -18.33 -31.33
N LYS A 408 -29.59 -18.21 -30.01
CA LYS A 408 -30.18 -19.13 -29.03
C LYS A 408 -31.69 -19.09 -28.95
N LEU A 409 -32.30 -17.95 -29.27
CA LEU A 409 -33.76 -17.81 -29.39
C LEU A 409 -34.31 -18.23 -30.76
N GLY A 410 -33.45 -18.63 -31.71
CA GLY A 410 -33.85 -19.01 -33.06
C GLY A 410 -34.32 -17.83 -33.93
N GLN A 411 -33.99 -16.59 -33.55
CA GLN A 411 -34.32 -15.39 -34.32
C GLN A 411 -33.45 -15.24 -35.58
N ILE A 412 -32.27 -15.87 -35.56
CA ILE A 412 -31.36 -16.01 -36.71
C ILE A 412 -30.94 -17.47 -36.83
N ASP A 413 -30.64 -17.91 -38.05
CA ASP A 413 -30.17 -19.27 -38.27
C ASP A 413 -28.66 -19.42 -38.00
N ARG A 414 -28.16 -20.66 -38.07
CA ARG A 414 -26.77 -20.98 -37.78
C ARG A 414 -25.79 -20.38 -38.79
N ASP A 415 -26.18 -20.28 -40.05
CA ASP A 415 -25.29 -19.78 -41.11
C ASP A 415 -25.18 -18.25 -41.00
N GLU A 416 -26.30 -17.58 -40.75
CA GLU A 416 -26.36 -16.16 -40.40
C GLU A 416 -25.51 -15.86 -39.16
N PHE A 417 -25.68 -16.63 -38.08
CA PHE A 417 -24.88 -16.49 -36.86
C PHE A 417 -23.38 -16.61 -37.13
N LYS A 418 -22.95 -17.64 -37.87
CA LYS A 418 -21.52 -17.83 -38.22
C LYS A 418 -20.97 -16.69 -39.06
N ASN A 419 -21.73 -16.20 -40.03
CA ASN A 419 -21.31 -15.10 -40.89
C ASN A 419 -21.09 -13.81 -40.08
N TRP A 420 -21.99 -13.51 -39.14
CA TRP A 420 -21.83 -12.37 -38.24
C TRP A 420 -20.66 -12.56 -37.27
N LEU A 421 -20.48 -13.77 -36.71
CA LEU A 421 -19.44 -14.07 -35.74
C LEU A 421 -18.03 -13.77 -36.29
N ILE A 422 -17.78 -14.01 -37.58
CA ILE A 422 -16.49 -13.71 -38.24
C ILE A 422 -16.09 -12.23 -38.07
N LEU A 423 -17.06 -11.31 -38.07
CA LEU A 423 -16.79 -9.87 -37.93
C LEU A 423 -16.30 -9.48 -36.53
N PHE A 424 -16.61 -10.30 -35.53
CA PHE A 424 -16.19 -10.10 -34.14
C PHE A 424 -14.75 -10.61 -33.90
N GLU A 425 -14.34 -11.68 -34.60
CA GLU A 425 -13.03 -12.31 -34.38
C GLU A 425 -11.84 -11.38 -34.66
N ALA A 426 -12.03 -10.46 -35.61
CA ALA A 426 -11.04 -9.50 -36.08
C ALA A 426 -10.96 -8.21 -35.25
N LYS A 427 -11.78 -8.07 -34.19
CA LYS A 427 -11.80 -6.87 -33.34
C LYS A 427 -10.77 -7.00 -32.21
N GLU A 428 -10.08 -5.90 -31.92
CA GLU A 428 -9.05 -5.85 -30.88
C GLU A 428 -9.64 -5.84 -29.47
N ASP A 429 -10.76 -5.12 -29.26
CA ASP A 429 -11.37 -4.92 -27.94
C ASP A 429 -12.31 -6.05 -27.48
N ILE A 430 -12.31 -7.20 -28.17
CA ILE A 430 -13.21 -8.30 -27.86
C ILE A 430 -12.66 -9.20 -26.76
N ASP A 431 -13.53 -9.54 -25.81
CA ASP A 431 -13.22 -10.56 -24.81
C ASP A 431 -13.06 -11.92 -25.49
N ARG A 432 -11.83 -12.44 -25.45
CA ARG A 432 -11.46 -13.72 -26.08
C ARG A 432 -12.11 -14.92 -25.40
N ASN A 433 -12.38 -14.84 -24.09
CA ASN A 433 -13.07 -15.90 -23.35
C ASN A 433 -14.54 -15.95 -23.77
N LEU A 434 -15.20 -14.80 -23.84
CA LEU A 434 -16.57 -14.69 -24.35
C LEU A 434 -16.66 -15.21 -25.80
N LEU A 435 -15.75 -14.81 -26.67
CA LEU A 435 -15.71 -15.29 -28.06
C LEU A 435 -15.55 -16.80 -28.13
N LYS A 436 -14.66 -17.38 -27.32
CA LYS A 436 -14.45 -18.84 -27.24
C LYS A 436 -15.70 -19.56 -26.75
N PHE A 437 -16.39 -19.02 -25.75
CA PHE A 437 -17.66 -19.55 -25.27
C PHE A 437 -18.72 -19.57 -26.38
N VAL A 438 -18.92 -18.43 -27.06
CA VAL A 438 -19.90 -18.26 -28.13
C VAL A 438 -19.64 -19.20 -29.32
N LYS A 439 -18.38 -19.53 -29.61
CA LYS A 439 -18.02 -20.50 -30.66
C LYS A 439 -18.38 -21.95 -30.31
N ASN A 440 -18.36 -22.30 -29.04
CA ASN A 440 -18.51 -23.68 -28.56
C ASN A 440 -19.94 -24.00 -28.08
N GLY A 441 -20.73 -22.99 -27.71
CA GLY A 441 -22.13 -23.12 -27.30
C GLY A 441 -23.09 -23.10 -28.48
#